data_AF-A0A972W2F4-F1
#
_entry.id   AF-A0A972W2F4-F1
#
_cell.length_a   1.000
_cell.length_b   1.000
_cell.length_c   1.000
_cell.angle_alpha   90.00
_cell.angle_beta   90.00
_cell.angle_gamma   90.00
#
_symmetry.space_group_name_H-M   'P 1'
#
loop_
_entity.id
_entity.type
_entity.pdbx_description
1 polymer ?
#
loop_
_entity_poly.entity_id
_entity_poly.type
_entity_poly.pdbx_seq_one_letter_code
_entity_poly.pdbx_strand_id
1 'polypeptide(L)'
;LDQYTAGLLVIAHGKGTAAQLALQFASRKVIKQYMAVVQGVMEAPCAIDQPLDERTAMSSVTPLANNGRQTLVQVDIQTGRKHQIRRHLMHVGHPLAGDRLYGNDASVPLQLLAWHLAFDCPATGEPQVFRLNADQQLRLTQPGDLG
;
A
#
# COMPACT_ATOMS: atom_id res chain seq x y z
N LEU A 1 9.09 2.07 -4.26
CA LEU A 1 8.62 1.45 -2.99
C LEU A 1 9.62 1.81 -1.90
N ASP A 2 9.20 1.84 -0.64
CA ASP A 2 10.14 1.98 0.47
C ASP A 2 10.96 0.69 0.61
N GLN A 3 12.15 0.77 1.22
CA GLN A 3 13.12 -0.34 1.28
C GLN A 3 12.59 -1.68 1.83
N TYR A 4 11.52 -1.65 2.63
CA TYR A 4 10.91 -2.84 3.23
C TYR A 4 9.50 -3.13 2.70
N THR A 5 8.99 -2.36 1.74
CA THR A 5 7.69 -2.63 1.11
C THR A 5 7.88 -3.59 -0.05
N ALA A 6 7.23 -4.75 0.02
CA ALA A 6 7.23 -5.73 -1.04
C ALA A 6 6.23 -5.34 -2.15
N GLY A 7 6.43 -5.87 -3.36
CA GLY A 7 5.43 -5.89 -4.40
C GLY A 7 5.84 -5.19 -5.70
N LEU A 8 4.84 -4.77 -6.47
CA LEU A 8 5.00 -4.25 -7.82
C LEU A 8 5.81 -2.94 -7.87
N LEU A 9 6.80 -2.92 -8.75
CA LEU A 9 7.60 -1.75 -9.08
C LEU A 9 7.60 -1.54 -10.60
N VAL A 10 7.36 -0.31 -11.05
CA VAL A 10 7.54 0.07 -12.46
C VAL A 10 8.92 0.73 -12.62
N ILE A 11 9.67 0.29 -13.63
CA ILE A 11 10.98 0.83 -13.98
C ILE A 11 10.94 1.31 -15.43
N ALA A 12 11.35 2.55 -15.66
CA ALA A 12 11.39 3.15 -16.98
C ALA A 12 12.74 2.90 -17.66
N HIS A 13 12.73 2.32 -18.86
CA HIS A 13 13.94 2.08 -19.66
C HIS A 13 14.23 3.25 -20.61
N GLY A 14 14.38 4.46 -20.08
CA GLY A 14 14.72 5.65 -20.85
C GLY A 14 14.19 6.96 -20.24
N LYS A 15 14.88 8.07 -20.52
CA LYS A 15 14.52 9.40 -19.96
C LYS A 15 13.13 9.87 -20.39
N GLY A 16 12.74 9.65 -21.65
CA GLY A 16 11.43 10.02 -22.17
C GLY A 16 10.29 9.26 -21.46
N THR A 17 10.40 7.94 -21.39
CA THR A 17 9.45 7.06 -20.67
C THR A 17 9.37 7.43 -19.19
N ALA A 18 10.50 7.72 -18.55
CA ALA A 18 10.55 8.13 -17.15
C ALA A 18 9.78 9.44 -16.92
N ALA A 19 9.96 10.43 -17.79
CA ALA A 19 9.25 11.70 -17.71
C ALA A 19 7.73 11.53 -17.90
N GLN A 20 7.32 10.73 -18.89
CA GLN A 20 5.89 10.44 -19.12
C GLN A 20 5.24 9.70 -17.95
N LEU A 21 5.91 8.69 -17.39
CA LEU A 21 5.43 8.02 -16.17
C LEU A 21 5.35 9.00 -15.01
N ALA A 22 6.38 9.83 -14.78
CA ALA A 22 6.37 10.84 -13.72
C ALA A 22 5.16 11.79 -13.83
N LEU A 23 4.79 12.21 -15.05
CA LEU A 23 3.59 13.00 -15.31
C LEU A 23 2.30 12.26 -14.96
N GLN A 24 2.20 10.97 -15.27
CA GLN A 24 1.03 10.16 -14.88
C GLN A 24 0.91 10.02 -13.36
N PHE A 25 2.02 9.79 -12.66
CA PHE A 25 2.04 9.76 -11.19
C PHE A 25 1.66 11.14 -10.59
N ALA A 26 2.19 12.24 -11.15
CA ALA A 26 1.89 13.60 -10.70
C ALA A 26 0.42 14.00 -10.92
N SER A 27 -0.17 13.55 -12.05
CA SER A 27 -1.57 13.77 -12.40
C SER A 27 -2.54 12.80 -11.72
N ARG A 28 -2.05 11.91 -10.85
CA ARG A 28 -2.86 10.93 -10.07
C ARG A 28 -3.66 9.96 -10.94
N LYS A 29 -3.24 9.74 -12.19
CA LYS A 29 -3.87 8.78 -13.13
C LYS A 29 -3.48 7.32 -12.86
N VAL A 30 -2.38 7.11 -12.14
CA VAL A 30 -1.89 5.78 -11.79
C VAL A 30 -2.69 5.20 -10.63
N ILE A 31 -3.31 4.05 -10.84
CA ILE A 31 -3.97 3.27 -9.78
C ILE A 31 -2.90 2.54 -8.99
N LYS A 32 -2.89 2.72 -7.67
CA LYS A 32 -1.98 2.05 -6.74
C LYS A 32 -2.78 1.47 -5.59
N GLN A 33 -2.81 0.15 -5.50
CA GLN A 33 -3.47 -0.56 -4.41
C GLN A 33 -2.50 -1.47 -3.67
N TYR A 34 -2.69 -1.51 -2.36
CA TYR A 34 -1.85 -2.24 -1.42
C TYR A 34 -2.71 -3.18 -0.60
N MET A 35 -2.13 -4.32 -0.24
CA MET A 35 -2.63 -5.17 0.84
C MET A 35 -1.78 -4.90 2.07
N ALA A 36 -2.41 -4.87 3.22
CA ALA A 36 -1.74 -4.61 4.50
C ALA A 36 -2.37 -5.40 5.62
N VAL A 37 -1.57 -5.78 6.62
CA VAL A 37 -2.07 -6.28 7.90
C VAL A 37 -1.84 -5.20 8.95
N VAL A 38 -2.90 -4.77 9.61
CA VAL A 38 -2.86 -3.77 10.68
C VAL A 38 -3.15 -4.40 12.03
N GLN A 39 -2.65 -3.78 13.09
CA GLN A 39 -2.99 -4.11 14.47
C GLN A 39 -4.38 -3.58 14.83
N GLY A 40 -5.10 -4.33 15.66
CA GLY A 40 -6.47 -4.04 16.05
C GLY A 40 -7.51 -4.49 15.02
N VAL A 41 -8.78 -4.27 15.38
CA VAL A 41 -9.94 -4.59 14.55
C VAL A 41 -10.41 -3.31 13.87
N MET A 42 -10.41 -3.28 12.54
CA MET A 42 -11.08 -2.25 11.76
C MET A 42 -12.41 -2.82 11.24
N GLU A 43 -13.53 -2.24 11.65
CA GLU A 43 -14.87 -2.75 11.32
C GLU A 43 -15.46 -2.13 10.05
N ALA A 44 -15.02 -0.93 9.68
CA ALA A 44 -15.57 -0.18 8.57
C ALA A 44 -14.47 0.46 7.70
N PRO A 45 -14.75 0.72 6.41
CA PRO A 45 -13.88 1.51 5.56
C PRO A 45 -13.62 2.92 6.13
N CYS A 46 -12.42 3.44 5.92
CA CYS A 46 -12.08 4.80 6.30
C CYS A 46 -11.29 5.53 5.21
N ALA A 47 -11.47 6.84 5.13
CA ALA A 47 -10.64 7.73 4.33
C ALA A 47 -9.74 8.53 5.27
N ILE A 48 -8.47 8.69 4.89
CA ILE A 48 -7.45 9.36 5.69
C ILE A 48 -6.80 10.42 4.80
N ASP A 49 -7.08 11.68 5.11
CA ASP A 49 -6.66 12.87 4.36
C ASP A 49 -5.63 13.73 5.10
N GLN A 50 -5.16 13.26 6.26
CA GLN A 50 -4.13 13.89 7.07
C GLN A 50 -2.89 14.23 6.21
N PRO A 51 -2.53 15.52 6.05
CA PRO A 51 -1.35 15.90 5.28
C PRO A 51 -0.05 15.31 5.85
N LEU A 52 0.90 15.04 4.96
CA LEU A 52 2.22 14.55 5.30
C LEU A 52 3.29 15.46 4.71
N ASP A 53 4.22 15.90 5.55
CA ASP A 53 5.30 16.82 5.16
C ASP A 53 4.72 18.10 4.49
N GLU A 54 3.65 18.65 5.09
CA GLU A 54 2.89 19.83 4.62
C GLU A 54 2.26 19.67 3.23
N ARG A 55 2.17 18.44 2.72
CA ARG A 55 1.62 18.14 1.40
C ARG A 55 0.40 17.25 1.54
N THR A 56 -0.55 17.44 0.63
CA THR A 56 -1.72 16.56 0.52
C THR A 56 -1.27 15.10 0.42
N ALA A 57 -1.91 14.26 1.22
CA ALA A 57 -1.78 12.82 1.22
C ALA A 57 -3.19 12.23 1.42
N MET A 58 -3.57 11.26 0.59
CA MET A 58 -4.89 10.65 0.65
C MET A 58 -4.77 9.14 0.54
N SER A 59 -5.36 8.44 1.50
CA SER A 59 -5.44 6.98 1.54
C SER A 59 -6.88 6.57 1.84
N SER A 60 -7.43 5.63 1.08
CA SER A 60 -8.70 4.96 1.40
C SER A 60 -8.40 3.54 1.83
N VAL A 61 -8.98 3.11 2.95
CA VAL A 61 -8.72 1.81 3.58
C VAL A 61 -10.02 1.04 3.64
N THR A 62 -10.01 -0.20 3.16
CA THR A 62 -11.15 -1.12 3.20
C THR A 62 -10.77 -2.38 3.98
N PRO A 63 -11.39 -2.66 5.15
CA PRO A 63 -11.23 -3.93 5.84
C PRO A 63 -11.76 -5.09 5.01
N LEU A 64 -11.02 -6.19 4.98
CA LEU A 64 -11.34 -7.38 4.20
C LEU A 64 -11.61 -8.60 5.08
N ALA A 65 -10.80 -8.78 6.13
CA ALA A 65 -10.97 -9.84 7.12
C ALA A 65 -10.27 -9.45 8.44
N ASN A 66 -10.76 -9.91 9.58
CA ASN A 66 -10.10 -9.74 10.87
C ASN A 66 -10.14 -11.03 11.70
N ASN A 67 -9.25 -11.15 12.68
CA ASN A 67 -9.17 -12.28 13.61
C ASN A 67 -9.34 -11.87 15.09
N GLY A 68 -9.99 -10.74 15.34
CA GLY A 68 -10.12 -10.15 16.68
C GLY A 68 -8.88 -9.45 17.24
N ARG A 69 -7.70 -9.60 16.61
CA ARG A 69 -6.45 -8.91 17.02
C ARG A 69 -5.83 -8.07 15.91
N GLN A 70 -5.99 -8.49 14.66
CA GLN A 70 -5.44 -7.86 13.47
C GLN A 70 -6.48 -7.85 12.37
N THR A 71 -6.29 -6.94 11.42
CA THR A 71 -7.17 -6.80 10.25
C THR A 71 -6.36 -6.81 8.96
N LEU A 72 -6.76 -7.63 8.00
CA LEU A 72 -6.34 -7.53 6.61
C LEU A 72 -7.12 -6.39 5.95
N VAL A 73 -6.41 -5.44 5.35
CA VAL A 73 -7.00 -4.30 4.68
C VAL A 73 -6.45 -4.14 3.26
N GLN A 74 -7.30 -3.63 2.37
CA GLN A 74 -6.86 -3.01 1.13
C GLN A 74 -6.63 -1.51 1.38
N VAL A 75 -5.57 -0.95 0.81
CA VAL A 75 -5.29 0.48 0.84
C VAL A 75 -5.11 1.03 -0.57
N ASP A 76 -5.93 2.00 -0.93
CA ASP A 76 -5.86 2.75 -2.17
C ASP A 76 -5.20 4.12 -1.89
N ILE A 77 -4.16 4.48 -2.66
CA ILE A 77 -3.52 5.79 -2.52
C ILE A 77 -3.55 6.57 -3.83
N GLN A 78 -3.92 7.85 -3.75
CA GLN A 78 -3.83 8.77 -4.89
C GLN A 78 -2.45 9.43 -4.95
N THR A 79 -1.88 9.71 -3.79
CA THR A 79 -0.54 10.31 -3.62
C THR A 79 0.50 9.22 -3.38
N GLY A 80 1.76 9.61 -3.16
CA GLY A 80 2.86 8.68 -2.90
C GLY A 80 3.90 9.31 -1.98
N ARG A 81 3.46 9.89 -0.85
CA ARG A 81 4.37 10.50 0.12
C ARG A 81 5.21 9.41 0.79
N LYS A 82 6.40 9.78 1.27
CA LYS A 82 7.31 8.86 1.96
C LYS A 82 6.55 8.14 3.08
N HIS A 83 6.58 6.81 3.13
CA HIS A 83 5.93 6.03 4.17
C HIS A 83 4.42 6.34 4.37
N GLN A 84 3.71 6.82 3.33
CA GLN A 84 2.36 7.37 3.48
C GLN A 84 1.39 6.43 4.20
N ILE A 85 1.27 5.18 3.72
CA ILE A 85 0.35 4.18 4.27
C ILE A 85 0.69 3.90 5.74
N ARG A 86 1.98 3.71 6.03
CA ARG A 86 2.50 3.46 7.39
C ARG A 86 2.11 4.57 8.36
N ARG A 87 2.31 5.83 7.95
CA ARG A 87 1.97 7.02 8.75
C ARG A 87 0.48 7.21 8.92
N HIS A 88 -0.31 7.05 7.85
CA HIS A 88 -1.77 7.19 7.90
C HIS A 88 -2.41 6.14 8.81
N LEU A 89 -2.01 4.87 8.66
CA LEU A 89 -2.56 3.77 9.45
C LEU A 89 -2.19 3.90 10.94
N MET A 90 -0.96 4.33 11.25
CA MET A 90 -0.59 4.68 12.63
C MET A 90 -1.42 5.86 13.17
N HIS A 91 -1.63 6.91 12.35
CA HIS A 91 -2.40 8.09 12.76
C HIS A 91 -3.85 7.75 13.17
N VAL A 92 -4.48 6.79 12.50
CA VAL A 92 -5.84 6.32 12.86
C VAL A 92 -5.85 5.19 13.89
N GLY A 93 -4.72 4.91 14.55
CA GLY A 93 -4.63 3.93 15.65
C GLY A 93 -4.48 2.47 15.23
N HIS A 94 -4.25 2.20 13.94
CA HIS A 94 -4.12 0.86 13.37
C HIS A 94 -2.75 0.66 12.69
N PRO A 95 -1.63 0.72 13.42
CA PRO A 95 -0.31 0.59 12.81
C PRO A 95 -0.15 -0.75 12.09
N LEU A 96 0.69 -0.77 11.06
CA LEU A 96 1.00 -1.99 10.30
C LEU A 96 1.72 -3.01 11.19
N ALA A 97 1.37 -4.29 11.04
CA ALA A 97 2.11 -5.39 11.65
C ALA A 97 3.54 -5.45 11.07
N GLY A 98 4.53 -5.66 11.95
CA GLY A 98 5.96 -5.66 11.58
C GLY A 98 6.55 -4.28 11.27
N ASP A 99 5.82 -3.19 11.49
CA ASP A 99 6.33 -1.84 11.31
C ASP A 99 7.18 -1.39 12.49
N ARG A 100 8.50 -1.43 12.30
CA ARG A 100 9.50 -1.06 13.31
C ARG A 100 9.69 0.45 13.51
N LEU A 101 9.16 1.28 12.61
CA LEU A 101 9.41 2.73 12.62
C LEU A 101 8.21 3.51 13.16
N TYR A 102 7.00 3.13 12.74
CA TYR A 102 5.77 3.80 13.16
C TYR A 102 4.89 2.94 14.06
N GLY A 103 5.16 1.63 14.12
CA GLY A 103 4.53 0.71 15.07
C GLY A 103 5.48 0.34 16.21
N ASN A 104 5.03 -0.60 17.03
CA ASN A 104 5.76 -1.12 18.19
C ASN A 104 6.07 -2.63 18.06
N ASP A 105 5.99 -3.18 16.85
CA ASP A 105 6.08 -4.62 16.63
C ASP A 105 7.11 -4.94 15.54
N ALA A 106 8.15 -5.65 15.94
CA ALA A 106 9.23 -6.12 15.09
C ALA A 106 9.25 -7.65 14.95
N SER A 107 8.24 -8.35 15.49
CA SER A 107 8.16 -9.81 15.55
C SER A 107 8.03 -10.46 14.18
N VAL A 108 7.44 -9.74 13.22
CA VAL A 108 7.27 -10.15 11.83
C VAL A 108 7.87 -9.11 10.87
N PRO A 109 8.19 -9.49 9.61
CA PRO A 109 8.49 -8.53 8.57
C PRO A 109 7.33 -7.55 8.33
N LEU A 110 7.61 -6.38 7.76
CA LEU A 110 6.59 -5.37 7.45
C LEU A 110 5.49 -5.97 6.55
N GLN A 111 4.26 -5.98 7.04
CA GLN A 111 3.10 -6.51 6.33
C GLN A 111 2.45 -5.45 5.43
N LEU A 112 3.16 -5.06 4.37
CA LEU A 112 2.68 -4.12 3.36
C LEU A 112 3.13 -4.56 1.96
N LEU A 113 2.16 -4.80 1.08
CA LEU A 113 2.38 -5.35 -0.26
C LEU A 113 1.71 -4.48 -1.33
N ALA A 114 2.50 -3.94 -2.27
CA ALA A 114 1.97 -3.32 -3.48
C ALA A 114 1.48 -4.40 -4.45
N TRP A 115 0.18 -4.71 -4.44
CA TRP A 115 -0.35 -5.88 -5.13
C TRP A 115 -1.01 -5.56 -6.48
N HIS A 116 -1.45 -4.32 -6.70
CA HIS A 116 -2.08 -3.91 -7.96
C HIS A 116 -1.61 -2.52 -8.39
N LEU A 117 -1.19 -2.43 -9.64
CA LEU A 117 -0.71 -1.22 -10.31
C LEU A 117 -1.34 -1.15 -11.71
N ALA A 118 -1.93 -0.01 -12.05
CA ALA A 118 -2.41 0.24 -13.41
C ALA A 118 -2.08 1.66 -13.89
N PHE A 119 -1.68 1.79 -15.15
CA PHE A 119 -1.23 3.03 -15.79
C PHE A 119 -1.32 2.92 -17.31
N ASP A 120 -1.25 4.05 -18.01
CA ASP A 120 -1.22 4.06 -19.49
C ASP A 120 0.22 3.81 -19.96
N CYS A 121 0.44 2.82 -20.83
CA CYS A 121 1.77 2.54 -21.36
C CYS A 121 2.32 3.76 -22.11
N PRO A 122 3.48 4.33 -21.73
CA PRO A 122 3.98 5.54 -22.39
C PRO A 122 4.29 5.38 -23.90
N ALA A 123 4.54 4.14 -24.34
CA ALA A 123 4.85 3.84 -25.74
C ALA A 123 3.60 3.68 -26.61
N THR A 124 2.53 3.08 -26.09
CA THR A 124 1.32 2.75 -26.87
C THR A 124 0.10 3.61 -26.52
N GLY A 125 0.10 4.24 -25.35
CA GLY A 125 -1.07 4.92 -24.78
C GLY A 125 -2.14 3.98 -24.23
N GLU A 126 -1.96 2.65 -24.35
CA GLU A 126 -2.95 1.67 -23.90
C GLU A 126 -2.86 1.40 -22.40
N PRO A 127 -4.00 1.14 -21.73
CA PRO A 127 -4.01 0.82 -20.32
C PRO A 127 -3.31 -0.52 -20.05
N GLN A 128 -2.40 -0.52 -19.08
CA GLN A 128 -1.70 -1.70 -18.59
C GLN A 128 -2.08 -1.96 -17.13
N VAL A 129 -2.34 -3.22 -16.80
CA VAL A 129 -2.80 -3.64 -15.47
C VAL A 129 -1.96 -4.80 -14.99
N PHE A 130 -1.33 -4.63 -13.83
CA PHE A 130 -0.48 -5.64 -13.20
C PHE A 130 -1.02 -5.99 -11.82
N ARG A 131 -1.14 -7.30 -11.53
CA ARG A 131 -1.57 -7.82 -10.22
C ARG A 131 -0.66 -8.97 -9.78
N LEU A 132 -0.35 -9.00 -8.50
CA LEU A 132 0.24 -10.20 -7.87
C LEU A 132 -0.86 -11.23 -7.63
N ASN A 133 -0.53 -12.51 -7.82
CA ASN A 133 -1.47 -13.63 -7.60
C ASN A 133 -1.50 -14.05 -6.12
N ALA A 134 -2.43 -14.94 -5.77
CA ALA A 134 -2.68 -15.36 -4.38
C ALA A 134 -1.42 -15.91 -3.68
N ASP A 135 -0.57 -16.62 -4.40
CA ASP A 135 0.65 -17.24 -3.86
C ASP A 135 1.75 -16.20 -3.49
N GLN A 136 1.57 -14.96 -3.93
CA GLN A 136 2.47 -13.82 -3.70
C GLN A 136 1.89 -12.81 -2.71
N GLN A 137 0.77 -13.13 -2.07
CA GLN A 137 0.10 -12.25 -1.10
C GLN A 137 0.78 -12.29 0.26
N LEU A 138 0.45 -11.31 1.11
CA LEU A 138 0.88 -11.30 2.49
C LEU A 138 0.48 -12.63 3.13
N ARG A 139 1.46 -13.30 3.74
CA ARG A 139 1.16 -14.36 4.68
C ARG A 139 0.52 -13.69 5.88
N LEU A 140 -0.81 -13.64 5.87
CA LEU A 140 -1.51 -13.77 7.13
C LEU A 140 -0.86 -14.98 7.79
N THR A 141 -0.26 -14.80 8.97
CA THR A 141 -0.26 -15.90 9.93
C THR A 141 -1.67 -16.43 9.90
N GLN A 142 -1.87 -17.62 9.32
CA GLN A 142 -3.22 -18.10 9.12
C GLN A 142 -3.84 -18.19 10.52
N PRO A 143 -5.17 -18.08 10.65
CA PRO A 143 -5.83 -18.28 11.94
C PRO A 143 -5.43 -19.60 12.65
N GLY A 144 -4.83 -20.56 11.93
CA GLY A 144 -4.28 -21.81 12.47
C GLY A 144 -2.78 -21.83 12.81
N ASP A 145 -2.00 -20.76 12.57
CA ASP A 145 -0.55 -20.71 12.88
C ASP A 145 -0.25 -20.23 14.32
N LEU A 146 -1.27 -20.15 15.18
CA LEU A 146 -1.16 -19.79 16.60
C LEU A 146 -1.83 -20.85 17.50
N GLY A 147 -1.65 -22.12 17.15
CA GLY A 147 -1.92 -23.28 18.01
C GLY A 147 -0.67 -23.70 18.77
#